data_AF-A0A2R6HGQ0-F1
#
_entry.id   AF-A0A2R6HGQ0-F1
#
_cell.length_a   1.000
_cell.length_b   1.000
_cell.length_c   1.000
_cell.angle_alpha   90.00
_cell.angle_beta   90.00
_cell.angle_gamma   90.00
#
_symmetry.space_group_name_H-M   'P 1'
#
loop_
_entity.id
_entity.type
_entity.pdbx_description
1 polymer ?
#
loop_
_entity_poly.entity_id
_entity_poly.type
_entity_poly.pdbx_seq_one_letter_code
_entity_poly.pdbx_strand_id
1 'polypeptide(L)'
;MQESDRRLLELVRGRAGDAFRGAVRYDADEFTVLYVRDDIGTEELRAALPTIVERARADEPVVPVDIYGALGETQAAVELQENAALVHFRRDTGGRGLLISLDRDVAQGLGSFVEKCLSVLDEESG
;
A
#
# COMPACT_ATOMS: atom_id res chain seq x y z
N MET A 1 -16.53 -11.38 -6.25
CA MET A 1 -15.30 -11.36 -5.42
C MET A 1 -14.67 -12.76 -5.47
N GLN A 2 -13.36 -12.85 -5.69
CA GLN A 2 -12.67 -14.15 -5.81
C GLN A 2 -12.36 -14.74 -4.42
N GLU A 3 -12.16 -16.05 -4.34
CA GLU A 3 -11.86 -16.76 -3.08
C GLU A 3 -10.52 -16.34 -2.46
N SER A 4 -9.54 -15.97 -3.29
CA SER A 4 -8.27 -15.40 -2.86
C SER A 4 -8.44 -14.04 -2.19
N ASP A 5 -9.30 -13.18 -2.74
CA ASP A 5 -9.60 -11.86 -2.18
C ASP A 5 -10.23 -11.99 -0.80
N ARG A 6 -11.22 -12.88 -0.67
CA ARG A 6 -11.92 -13.13 0.61
C ARG A 6 -10.95 -13.57 1.70
N ARG A 7 -10.11 -14.57 1.42
CA ARG A 7 -9.10 -15.06 2.38
C ARG A 7 -8.08 -14.00 2.77
N LEU A 8 -7.70 -13.13 1.83
CA LEU A 8 -6.81 -12.02 2.13
C LEU A 8 -7.48 -10.98 3.04
N LEU A 9 -8.72 -10.61 2.74
CA LEU A 9 -9.48 -9.68 3.59
C LEU A 9 -9.65 -10.26 5.01
N GLU A 10 -9.95 -11.55 5.13
CA GLU A 10 -10.04 -12.25 6.42
C GLU A 10 -8.71 -12.22 7.17
N LEU A 11 -7.59 -12.49 6.49
CA LEU A 11 -6.25 -12.45 7.07
C LEU A 11 -5.88 -11.04 7.56
N VAL A 12 -6.12 -10.03 6.73
CA VAL A 12 -5.79 -8.63 7.06
C VAL A 12 -6.68 -8.13 8.20
N ARG A 13 -8.00 -8.40 8.15
CA ARG A 13 -8.92 -8.09 9.25
C ARG A 13 -8.54 -8.79 10.54
N GLY A 14 -8.17 -10.07 10.47
CA GLY A 14 -7.75 -10.84 11.64
C GLY A 14 -6.49 -10.29 12.30
N ARG A 15 -5.61 -9.63 11.53
CA ARG A 15 -4.33 -9.08 12.04
C ARG A 15 -4.40 -7.61 12.44
N ALA A 16 -5.12 -6.80 11.68
CA ALA A 16 -5.19 -5.34 11.83
C ALA A 16 -6.49 -4.84 12.47
N GLY A 17 -7.55 -5.66 12.52
CA GLY A 17 -8.83 -5.27 13.10
C GLY A 17 -9.37 -3.98 12.49
N ASP A 18 -9.75 -3.05 13.36
CA ASP A 18 -10.29 -1.74 12.97
C ASP A 18 -9.27 -0.87 12.24
N ALA A 19 -7.97 -1.15 12.37
CA ALA A 19 -6.93 -0.41 11.67
C ALA A 19 -6.87 -0.72 10.17
N PHE A 20 -7.64 -1.70 9.67
CA PHE A 20 -7.79 -1.93 8.25
C PHE A 20 -8.73 -0.88 7.63
N ARG A 21 -8.16 -0.04 6.76
CA ARG A 21 -8.87 1.10 6.16
C ARG A 21 -9.47 0.77 4.80
N GLY A 22 -8.75 0.03 3.96
CA GLY A 22 -9.24 -0.28 2.62
C GLY A 22 -8.35 -1.20 1.84
N ALA A 23 -8.92 -1.87 0.84
CA ALA A 23 -8.19 -2.68 -0.11
C ALA A 23 -8.75 -2.52 -1.53
N VAL A 24 -7.85 -2.36 -2.49
CA VAL A 24 -8.16 -2.22 -3.91
C VAL A 24 -7.29 -3.18 -4.68
N ARG A 25 -7.91 -4.01 -5.51
CA ARG A 25 -7.20 -4.84 -6.49
C ARG A 25 -7.33 -4.21 -7.85
N TYR A 26 -6.28 -4.28 -8.66
CA TYR A 26 -6.32 -3.84 -10.04
C TYR A 26 -5.62 -4.85 -10.94
N ASP A 27 -5.98 -4.80 -12.22
CA ASP A 27 -5.23 -5.38 -13.32
C ASP A 27 -4.92 -4.29 -14.35
N ALA A 28 -4.47 -4.68 -15.55
CA ALA A 28 -4.08 -3.75 -16.60
C ALA A 28 -5.21 -2.80 -17.03
N ASP A 29 -6.47 -3.22 -16.91
CA ASP A 29 -7.61 -2.51 -17.51
C ASP A 29 -8.51 -1.91 -16.42
N GLU A 30 -8.80 -2.66 -15.36
CA GLU A 30 -9.78 -2.26 -14.34
C GLU A 30 -9.27 -2.38 -12.90
N PHE A 31 -10.09 -1.88 -11.97
CA PHE A 31 -9.89 -2.08 -10.55
C PHE A 31 -11.20 -2.41 -9.82
N THR A 32 -11.06 -3.11 -8.71
CA THR A 32 -12.15 -3.45 -7.79
C THR A 32 -11.79 -3.00 -6.40
N VAL A 33 -12.63 -2.16 -5.80
CA VAL A 33 -12.58 -1.88 -4.36
C VAL A 33 -13.10 -3.11 -3.64
N LEU A 34 -12.22 -3.83 -2.95
CA LEU A 34 -12.57 -5.04 -2.20
C LEU A 34 -13.15 -4.69 -0.83
N TYR A 35 -12.68 -3.59 -0.25
CA TYR A 35 -13.13 -3.07 1.03
C TYR A 35 -12.75 -1.60 1.17
N VAL A 36 -13.60 -0.85 1.84
CA VAL A 36 -13.31 0.48 2.36
C VAL A 36 -14.01 0.61 3.71
N ARG A 37 -13.32 1.18 4.71
CA ARG A 37 -13.89 1.50 6.02
C ARG A 37 -14.81 2.71 5.87
N ASP A 38 -15.91 2.70 6.62
CA ASP A 38 -17.01 3.64 6.39
C ASP A 38 -16.62 5.11 6.60
N ASP A 39 -15.69 5.39 7.52
CA ASP A 39 -15.18 6.73 7.84
C ASP A 39 -14.38 7.36 6.68
N ILE A 40 -13.73 6.55 5.85
CA ILE A 40 -12.91 7.03 4.73
C ILE A 40 -13.58 6.82 3.36
N GLY A 41 -14.73 6.16 3.31
CA GLY A 41 -15.48 5.83 2.09
C GLY A 41 -16.16 7.02 1.39
N THR A 42 -15.54 8.20 1.44
CA THR A 42 -16.08 9.48 0.96
C THR A 42 -16.15 9.56 -0.57
N GLU A 43 -16.92 10.53 -1.08
CA GLU A 43 -16.95 10.84 -2.52
C GLU A 43 -15.58 11.30 -3.05
N GLU A 44 -14.82 12.01 -2.21
CA GLU A 44 -13.45 12.43 -2.53
C GLU A 44 -12.54 11.23 -2.79
N LEU A 45 -12.56 10.22 -1.91
CA LEU A 45 -11.79 9.00 -2.14
C LEU A 45 -12.24 8.29 -3.43
N ARG A 46 -13.55 8.19 -3.67
CA ARG A 46 -14.10 7.56 -4.88
C ARG A 46 -13.63 8.27 -6.15
N ALA A 47 -13.56 9.60 -6.13
CA ALA A 47 -13.05 10.39 -7.25
C ALA A 47 -11.53 10.25 -7.45
N ALA A 48 -10.76 10.07 -6.36
CA ALA A 48 -9.30 9.93 -6.42
C ALA A 48 -8.82 8.51 -6.80
N LEU A 49 -9.63 7.48 -6.53
CA LEU A 49 -9.25 6.07 -6.72
C LEU A 49 -8.72 5.72 -8.13
N PRO A 50 -9.34 6.16 -9.24
CA PRO A 50 -8.80 5.89 -10.58
C PRO A 50 -7.36 6.40 -10.73
N THR A 51 -7.09 7.63 -10.29
CA THR A 51 -5.74 8.21 -10.35
C THR A 51 -4.74 7.45 -9.46
N ILE A 52 -5.16 7.04 -8.27
CA ILE A 52 -4.31 6.24 -7.37
C ILE A 52 -3.95 4.90 -8.02
N VAL A 53 -4.91 4.22 -8.65
CA VAL A 53 -4.69 2.94 -9.34
C VAL A 53 -3.76 3.11 -10.54
N GLU A 54 -3.93 4.14 -11.37
CA GLU A 54 -3.02 4.37 -12.50
C GLU A 54 -1.58 4.60 -12.04
N ARG A 55 -1.39 5.34 -10.93
CA ARG A 55 -0.06 5.50 -10.33
C ARG A 55 0.50 4.18 -9.82
N ALA A 56 -0.32 3.35 -9.18
CA ALA A 56 0.11 2.04 -8.70
C ALA A 56 0.47 1.07 -9.84
N ARG A 57 -0.21 1.17 -11.00
CA ARG A 57 0.13 0.41 -12.22
C ARG A 57 1.48 0.82 -12.79
N ALA A 58 1.77 2.12 -12.79
CA ALA A 58 3.00 2.68 -13.32
C ALA A 58 4.18 2.64 -12.34
N ASP A 59 3.95 2.25 -11.07
CA ASP A 59 5.00 2.26 -10.04
C ASP A 59 6.05 1.17 -10.30
N GLU A 60 7.31 1.59 -10.35
CA GLU A 60 8.48 0.71 -10.53
C GLU A 60 9.31 0.62 -9.24
N PRO A 61 9.89 -0.55 -8.91
CA PRO A 61 10.78 -0.66 -7.77
C PRO A 61 11.99 0.27 -7.92
N VAL A 62 12.43 0.87 -6.81
CA VAL A 62 13.67 1.70 -6.78
C VAL A 62 14.89 0.90 -7.27
N VAL A 63 14.93 -0.40 -6.96
CA VAL A 63 15.97 -1.31 -7.43
C VAL A 63 15.32 -2.55 -8.05
N PRO A 64 15.10 -2.54 -9.37
CA PRO A 64 14.67 -3.71 -10.12
C PRO A 64 15.70 -4.85 -10.05
N VAL A 65 15.23 -6.10 -10.13
CA VAL A 65 16.08 -7.31 -9.97
C VAL A 65 17.15 -7.43 -11.06
N ASP A 66 16.88 -6.90 -12.26
CA ASP A 66 17.80 -6.83 -13.39
C ASP A 66 18.91 -5.78 -13.20
N ILE A 67 18.69 -4.77 -12.35
CA ILE A 67 19.72 -3.80 -11.95
C ILE A 67 20.63 -4.38 -10.87
N TYR A 68 20.06 -4.99 -9.82
CA TYR A 68 20.85 -5.56 -8.72
C TYR A 68 20.22 -6.84 -8.14
N GLY A 69 20.51 -7.97 -8.79
CA GLY A 69 19.88 -9.25 -8.49
C GLY A 69 20.13 -9.83 -7.09
N ALA A 70 21.09 -9.30 -6.33
CA ALA A 70 21.35 -9.75 -4.96
C ALA A 70 20.19 -9.45 -4.00
N LEU A 71 19.31 -8.49 -4.32
CA LEU A 71 18.11 -8.18 -3.53
C LEU A 71 16.93 -9.10 -3.85
N GLY A 72 16.95 -9.81 -4.98
CA GLY A 72 15.84 -10.62 -5.46
C GLY A 72 14.66 -9.80 -6.00
N GLU A 73 13.51 -10.46 -6.20
CA GLU A 73 12.29 -9.83 -6.70
C GLU A 73 11.56 -9.04 -5.60
N THR A 74 11.15 -7.81 -5.92
CA THR A 74 10.34 -6.97 -5.04
C THR A 74 9.01 -7.65 -4.71
N GLN A 75 8.79 -7.94 -3.43
CA GLN A 75 7.55 -8.57 -2.94
C GLN A 75 6.44 -7.55 -2.68
N ALA A 76 6.82 -6.36 -2.18
CA ALA A 76 5.92 -5.26 -1.90
C ALA A 76 6.70 -3.94 -1.75
N ALA A 77 6.00 -2.82 -1.89
CA ALA A 77 6.44 -1.53 -1.37
C ALA A 77 5.56 -1.12 -0.19
N VAL A 78 6.15 -0.39 0.76
CA VAL A 78 5.45 0.19 1.90
C VAL A 78 5.68 1.69 1.88
N GLU A 79 4.60 2.46 1.83
CA GLU A 79 4.62 3.90 1.97
C GLU A 79 4.02 4.28 3.32
N LEU A 80 4.73 5.14 4.05
CA LEU A 80 4.28 5.67 5.33
C LEU A 80 3.88 7.13 5.15
N GLN A 81 2.57 7.35 5.20
CA GLN A 81 1.96 8.67 5.18
C GLN A 81 1.71 9.13 6.63
N GLU A 82 1.56 10.43 6.84
CA GLU A 82 1.28 11.00 8.17
C GLU A 82 0.13 10.28 8.89
N ASN A 83 -0.91 9.92 8.14
CA ASN A 83 -2.13 9.32 8.69
C ASN A 83 -2.34 7.85 8.29
N ALA A 84 -1.47 7.25 7.48
CA ALA A 84 -1.71 5.92 6.91
C ALA A 84 -0.42 5.15 6.64
N ALA A 85 -0.54 3.82 6.63
CA ALA A 85 0.42 2.97 5.93
C ALA A 85 -0.25 2.39 4.68
N LEU A 86 0.42 2.47 3.54
CA LEU A 86 0.01 1.84 2.29
C LEU A 86 0.97 0.69 1.99
N VAL A 87 0.42 -0.50 1.73
CA VAL A 87 1.20 -1.64 1.25
C VAL A 87 0.76 -1.94 -0.18
N HIS A 88 1.73 -1.91 -1.09
CA HIS A 88 1.53 -2.18 -2.50
C HIS A 88 2.16 -3.52 -2.86
N PHE A 89 1.32 -4.52 -3.12
CA PHE A 89 1.73 -5.81 -3.63
C PHE A 89 1.63 -5.79 -5.15
N ARG A 90 2.79 -5.74 -5.81
CA ARG A 90 2.88 -5.97 -7.25
C ARG A 90 2.77 -7.46 -7.53
N ARG A 91 1.93 -7.82 -8.48
CA ARG A 91 1.87 -9.20 -8.98
C ARG A 91 2.24 -9.14 -10.44
N ASP A 92 3.30 -9.86 -10.78
CA ASP A 92 3.81 -10.04 -12.14
C ASP A 92 4.10 -8.74 -12.93
N THR A 93 4.61 -8.91 -14.16
CA THR A 93 4.90 -7.83 -15.11
C THR A 93 3.65 -7.33 -15.86
N GLY A 94 2.45 -7.83 -15.53
CA GLY A 94 1.21 -7.59 -16.27
C GLY A 94 0.34 -6.44 -15.76
N GLY A 95 0.89 -5.53 -14.95
CA GLY A 95 0.13 -4.41 -14.40
C GLY A 95 -0.96 -4.84 -13.41
N ARG A 96 -0.76 -5.96 -12.72
CA ARG A 96 -1.66 -6.45 -11.66
C ARG A 96 -1.11 -6.13 -10.30
N GLY A 97 -2.01 -5.84 -9.37
CA GLY A 97 -1.59 -5.59 -8.01
C GLY A 97 -2.72 -5.41 -7.03
N LEU A 98 -2.30 -5.18 -5.80
CA LEU A 98 -3.18 -4.93 -4.68
C LEU A 98 -2.61 -3.82 -3.81
N LEU A 99 -3.47 -2.86 -3.48
CA LEU A 99 -3.24 -1.84 -2.49
C LEU A 99 -3.98 -2.20 -1.22
N ILE A 100 -3.29 -2.13 -0.09
CA ILE A 100 -3.86 -2.23 1.25
C ILE A 100 -3.53 -0.95 2.00
N SER A 101 -4.54 -0.28 2.52
CA SER A 101 -4.38 0.87 3.41
C SER A 101 -4.72 0.48 4.84
N LEU A 102 -3.86 0.90 5.77
CA LEU A 102 -3.94 0.67 7.20
C LEU A 102 -3.81 2.01 7.94
N ASP A 103 -4.30 2.10 9.16
CA ASP A 103 -3.91 3.19 10.06
C ASP A 103 -2.40 3.12 10.31
N ARG A 104 -1.76 4.28 10.46
CA ARG A 104 -0.30 4.39 10.62
C ARG A 104 0.22 3.53 11.78
N ASP A 105 -0.57 3.41 12.84
CA ASP A 105 -0.23 2.66 14.04
C ASP A 105 -0.03 1.15 13.81
N VAL A 106 -0.42 0.59 12.66
CA VAL A 106 -0.10 -0.82 12.34
C VAL A 106 1.37 -0.99 11.98
N ALA A 107 2.02 0.08 11.49
CA ALA A 107 3.39 0.05 11.03
C ALA A 107 4.40 0.57 12.07
N GLN A 108 4.11 0.53 13.38
CA GLN A 108 4.91 1.23 14.41
C GLN A 108 6.42 0.98 14.33
N GLY A 109 6.86 -0.26 14.10
CA GLY A 109 8.30 -0.56 14.03
C GLY A 109 9.02 0.20 12.92
N LEU A 110 8.47 0.19 11.71
CA LEU A 110 9.03 0.91 10.56
C LEU A 110 8.74 2.41 10.66
N GLY A 111 7.55 2.79 11.14
CA GLY A 111 7.13 4.18 11.37
C GLY A 111 8.06 4.91 12.32
N SER A 112 8.30 4.35 13.51
CA SER A 112 9.19 4.95 14.50
C SER A 112 10.65 4.99 14.03
N PHE A 113 11.08 4.07 13.15
CA PHE A 113 12.40 4.16 12.54
C PHE A 113 12.49 5.34 11.57
N VAL A 114 11.52 5.48 10.67
CA VAL A 114 11.44 6.60 9.71
C VAL A 114 11.37 7.95 10.43
N GLU A 115 10.57 8.06 11.48
CA GLU A 115 10.46 9.28 12.30
C GLU A 115 11.80 9.70 12.90
N LYS A 116 12.59 8.75 13.41
CA LYS A 116 13.94 9.02 13.94
C LYS A 116 14.91 9.46 12.85
N CYS A 117 14.82 8.91 11.64
CA CYS A 117 15.63 9.36 10.53
C CYS A 117 15.28 10.80 10.14
N LEU A 118 13.98 11.11 10.04
CA LEU A 118 13.50 12.44 9.71
C LEU A 118 13.92 13.47 10.76
N SER A 119 13.84 13.15 12.06
CA SER A 119 14.27 14.09 13.11
C SER A 119 15.74 14.50 12.98
N VAL A 120 16.62 13.58 12.58
CA VAL A 120 18.04 13.89 12.34
C VAL A 120 18.20 14.82 11.13
N LEU A 121 17.47 14.57 10.05
CA LEU A 121 17.56 15.38 8.82
C LEU A 121 17.00 16.80 9.02
N ASP A 122 15.95 16.94 9.83
CA ASP A 122 15.34 18.23 10.17
C ASP A 122 16.26 19.07 11.07
N GLU A 123 17.01 18.43 11.98
CA GLU A 123 18.03 19.09 12.82
C GLU A 123 19.22 19.63 12.01
N GLU A 124 19.59 18.99 10.90
CA GLU A 124 20.65 19.49 10.00
C GLU A 124 20.22 20.67 9.12
N SER A 125 18.91 20.92 9.03
CA SER A 125 18.32 21.96 8.18
C SER A 125 18.01 23.28 8.93
N GLY A 126 18.21 23.34 10.24
CA GLY A 126 17.95 24.49 11.12
C GLY A 126 19.20 25.19 11.65
#